data_AF-A0A833CZC9-F1
#
_entry.id   AF-A0A833CZC9-F1
#
_cell.length_a   1.000
_cell.length_b   1.000
_cell.length_c   1.000
_cell.angle_alpha   90.00
_cell.angle_beta   90.00
_cell.angle_gamma   90.00
#
_symmetry.space_group_name_H-M   'P 1'
#
loop_
_entity.id
_entity.type
_entity.pdbx_description
1 polymer ?
#
loop_
_entity_poly.entity_id
_entity_poly.type
_entity_poly.pdbx_seq_one_letter_code
_entity_poly.pdbx_strand_id
1 'polypeptide(L)'
;MAFDLLYWNSHSTNLPATMFTYYLRNMFHHNLLVKPGGIMVGGRPLNLAESKTPSFIFNTKDDHIAPWWCGYGGTKTFQGPKKFVLGGSGHVAGVFNHPSANKYGYWTNDSLVEHYKDWLEQAESHPGSWWTEWLKWMQTYNKKMVEARHPGSKKYPPIEDAPGSFVKA
;
A
#
# COMPACT_ATOMS: atom_id res chain seq x y z
N MET A 1 -7.98 -8.72 26.38
CA MET A 1 -8.02 -9.54 25.15
C MET A 1 -6.59 -9.57 24.63
N ALA A 2 -5.93 -10.74 24.68
CA ALA A 2 -4.55 -10.86 24.22
C ALA A 2 -4.53 -10.84 22.68
N PHE A 3 -3.76 -9.91 22.10
CA PHE A 3 -3.60 -9.60 20.67
C PHE A 3 -4.82 -8.98 19.95
N ASP A 4 -4.84 -7.65 19.87
CA ASP A 4 -5.64 -6.82 18.96
C ASP A 4 -5.63 -7.32 17.50
N LEU A 5 -4.47 -7.80 17.04
CA LEU A 5 -4.29 -8.38 15.72
C LEU A 5 -5.18 -9.60 15.47
N LEU A 6 -5.34 -10.48 16.46
CA LEU A 6 -6.17 -11.67 16.32
C LEU A 6 -7.66 -11.29 16.31
N TYR A 7 -8.04 -10.25 17.06
CA TYR A 7 -9.39 -9.71 16.99
C TYR A 7 -9.69 -9.19 15.57
N TRP A 8 -8.82 -8.35 15.01
CA TRP A 8 -8.95 -7.89 13.62
C TRP A 8 -9.00 -9.05 12.62
N ASN A 9 -8.12 -10.05 12.76
CA ASN A 9 -8.06 -11.16 11.82
C ASN A 9 -9.30 -12.07 11.86
N SER A 10 -9.91 -12.21 13.03
CA SER A 10 -11.14 -13.01 13.20
C SER A 10 -12.41 -12.28 12.74
N HIS A 11 -12.38 -10.95 12.62
CA HIS A 11 -13.49 -10.15 12.07
C HIS A 11 -13.48 -10.24 10.53
N SER A 12 -13.98 -11.35 10.01
CA SER A 12 -14.04 -11.62 8.57
C SER A 12 -15.03 -10.72 7.83
N THR A 13 -14.84 -10.59 6.51
CA THR A 13 -15.78 -9.91 5.61
C THR A 13 -16.21 -10.84 4.48
N ASN A 14 -17.44 -10.68 3.99
CA ASN A 14 -17.94 -11.42 2.83
C ASN A 14 -17.63 -10.67 1.53
N LEU A 15 -17.26 -11.41 0.49
CA LEU A 15 -17.07 -10.89 -0.86
C LEU A 15 -18.14 -11.44 -1.81
N PRO A 16 -18.76 -10.62 -2.67
CA PRO A 16 -19.64 -11.13 -3.71
C PRO A 16 -18.92 -12.14 -4.60
N ALA A 17 -19.55 -13.28 -4.87
CA ALA A 17 -18.93 -14.42 -5.56
C ALA A 17 -18.31 -14.04 -6.93
N THR A 18 -18.99 -13.17 -7.69
CA THR A 18 -18.51 -12.68 -8.98
C THR A 18 -17.22 -11.86 -8.84
N MET A 19 -17.15 -10.97 -7.84
CA MET A 19 -15.95 -10.17 -7.57
C MET A 19 -14.79 -11.07 -7.15
N PHE A 20 -15.02 -11.97 -6.19
CA PHE A 20 -14.00 -12.87 -5.67
C PHE A 20 -13.43 -13.79 -6.75
N THR A 21 -14.30 -14.45 -7.53
CA THR A 21 -13.88 -15.36 -8.60
C THR A 21 -13.16 -14.62 -9.73
N TYR A 22 -13.62 -13.41 -10.07
CA TYR A 22 -12.95 -12.57 -11.07
C TYR A 22 -11.54 -12.18 -10.60
N TYR A 23 -11.40 -11.76 -9.35
CA TYR A 23 -10.12 -11.39 -8.74
C TYR A 23 -9.13 -12.55 -8.75
N LEU A 24 -9.52 -13.73 -8.23
CA LEU A 24 -8.65 -14.91 -8.21
C LEU A 24 -8.24 -15.37 -9.61
N ARG A 25 -9.19 -15.49 -10.54
CA ARG A 25 -8.90 -15.98 -11.88
C ARG A 25 -8.00 -15.02 -12.66
N ASN A 26 -8.36 -13.75 -12.69
CA ASN A 26 -7.69 -12.80 -13.58
C ASN A 26 -6.40 -12.26 -12.98
N MET A 27 -6.30 -12.08 -11.66
CA MET A 27 -5.11 -11.51 -11.03
C MET A 27 -4.16 -12.57 -10.48
N PHE A 28 -4.64 -13.59 -9.75
CA PHE A 28 -3.74 -14.61 -9.20
C PHE A 28 -3.36 -15.68 -10.22
N HIS A 29 -4.33 -16.24 -10.94
CA HIS A 29 -4.03 -17.31 -11.90
C HIS A 29 -3.44 -16.80 -13.21
N HIS A 30 -4.08 -15.80 -13.83
CA HIS A 30 -3.67 -15.33 -15.16
C HIS A 30 -2.74 -14.11 -15.16
N ASN A 31 -2.55 -13.47 -14.00
CA ASN A 31 -1.75 -12.27 -13.80
C ASN A 31 -2.01 -11.19 -14.89
N LEU A 32 -3.29 -10.88 -15.12
CA LEU A 32 -3.71 -9.99 -16.21
C LEU A 32 -3.58 -8.51 -15.88
N LEU A 33 -3.50 -8.12 -14.60
CA LEU A 33 -3.42 -6.70 -14.22
C LEU A 33 -2.14 -6.03 -14.75
N VAL A 34 -1.02 -6.76 -14.80
CA VAL A 34 0.25 -6.24 -15.33
C VAL A 34 0.30 -6.22 -16.86
N LYS A 35 -0.67 -6.84 -17.54
CA LYS A 35 -0.75 -6.88 -19.01
C LYS A 35 -1.62 -5.71 -19.48
N PRO A 36 -1.12 -4.79 -20.33
CA PRO A 36 -1.95 -3.75 -20.91
C PRO A 36 -3.19 -4.33 -21.59
N GLY A 37 -4.38 -3.85 -21.20
CA GLY A 37 -5.68 -4.34 -21.68
C GLY A 37 -6.12 -5.71 -21.15
N GLY A 38 -5.36 -6.32 -20.23
CA GLY A 38 -5.70 -7.64 -19.68
C GLY A 38 -6.94 -7.65 -18.77
N ILE A 39 -7.31 -6.50 -18.21
CA ILE A 39 -8.51 -6.32 -17.38
C ILE A 39 -9.33 -5.16 -17.92
N MET A 40 -10.66 -5.30 -17.91
CA MET A 40 -11.63 -4.27 -18.28
C MET A 40 -12.41 -3.84 -17.03
N VAL A 41 -12.46 -2.54 -16.75
CA VAL A 41 -13.27 -1.97 -15.66
C VAL A 41 -14.10 -0.81 -16.20
N GLY A 42 -15.42 -0.86 -16.00
CA GLY A 42 -16.34 0.18 -16.52
C GLY A 42 -16.27 0.35 -18.05
N GLY A 43 -16.03 -0.75 -18.78
CA GLY A 43 -15.88 -0.73 -20.24
C GLY A 43 -14.53 -0.19 -20.73
N ARG A 44 -13.56 0.07 -19.85
CA ARG A 44 -12.23 0.58 -20.22
C ARG A 44 -11.13 -0.45 -19.98
N PRO A 45 -10.22 -0.67 -20.95
CA PRO A 45 -9.04 -1.51 -20.73
C PRO A 45 -8.10 -0.83 -19.75
N LEU A 46 -7.58 -1.59 -18.78
CA LEU A 46 -6.59 -1.09 -17.83
C LEU A 46 -5.18 -1.24 -18.39
N ASN A 47 -4.39 -0.18 -18.24
CA ASN A 47 -2.96 -0.18 -18.52
C ASN A 47 -2.25 0.60 -17.41
N LEU A 48 -1.58 -0.11 -16.52
CA LEU A 48 -0.91 0.51 -15.37
C LEU A 48 0.24 1.47 -15.78
N ALA A 49 0.80 1.29 -16.99
CA ALA A 49 1.84 2.17 -17.51
C ALA A 49 1.32 3.57 -17.88
N GLU A 50 0.01 3.75 -18.02
CA GLU A 50 -0.59 5.07 -18.27
C GLU A 50 -0.68 5.92 -17.00
N SER A 51 -0.53 5.32 -15.81
CA SER A 51 -0.53 6.07 -14.56
C SER A 51 0.73 6.94 -14.45
N LYS A 52 0.53 8.25 -14.55
CA LYS A 52 1.55 9.29 -14.31
C LYS A 52 1.60 9.74 -12.85
N THR A 53 0.67 9.28 -12.02
CA THR A 53 0.59 9.66 -10.60
C THR A 53 1.83 9.17 -9.84
N PRO A 54 2.45 10.02 -9.01
CA PRO A 54 3.51 9.59 -8.12
C PRO A 54 3.10 8.39 -7.25
N SER A 55 3.98 7.39 -7.15
CA SER A 55 3.70 6.12 -6.47
C SER A 55 4.74 5.83 -5.41
N PHE A 56 4.31 5.72 -4.16
CA PHE A 56 5.10 5.20 -3.04
C PHE A 56 4.75 3.73 -2.84
N ILE A 57 5.69 2.85 -3.13
CA ILE A 57 5.51 1.40 -3.08
C ILE A 57 6.18 0.89 -1.82
N PHE A 58 5.40 0.25 -0.95
CA PHE A 58 5.87 -0.26 0.34
C PHE A 58 5.59 -1.75 0.47
N ASN A 59 6.58 -2.48 0.96
CA ASN A 59 6.46 -3.87 1.38
C ASN A 59 7.27 -4.10 2.65
N THR A 60 7.07 -5.24 3.32
CA THR A 60 7.87 -5.63 4.47
C THR A 60 8.75 -6.83 4.15
N LYS A 61 9.99 -6.84 4.65
CA LYS A 61 11.05 -7.77 4.28
C LYS A 61 10.70 -9.23 4.55
N ASP A 62 10.02 -9.52 5.66
CA ASP A 62 9.69 -10.87 6.10
C ASP A 62 8.19 -11.19 5.90
N ASP A 63 7.55 -10.53 4.92
CA ASP A 63 6.17 -10.81 4.52
C ASP A 63 6.05 -12.14 3.76
N HIS A 64 5.35 -13.09 4.36
CA HIS A 64 5.07 -14.40 3.76
C HIS A 64 3.74 -14.45 3.00
N ILE A 65 2.88 -13.42 3.15
CA ILE A 65 1.59 -13.29 2.45
C ILE A 65 1.79 -12.57 1.11
N ALA A 66 2.50 -11.44 1.14
CA ALA A 66 2.81 -10.62 -0.02
C ALA A 66 4.33 -10.37 -0.11
N PRO A 67 5.08 -11.34 -0.67
CA PRO A 67 6.53 -11.24 -0.72
C PRO A 67 7.01 -9.96 -1.39
N TRP A 68 7.97 -9.28 -0.77
CA TRP A 68 8.35 -7.93 -1.16
C TRP A 68 8.90 -7.82 -2.58
N TRP A 69 9.52 -8.88 -3.13
CA TRP A 69 9.99 -8.90 -4.52
C TRP A 69 8.83 -8.85 -5.53
N CYS A 70 7.64 -9.35 -5.18
CA CYS A 70 6.43 -9.21 -5.99
C CYS A 70 5.99 -7.73 -6.04
N GLY A 71 5.99 -7.07 -4.88
CA GLY A 71 5.70 -5.64 -4.79
C GLY A 71 6.74 -4.76 -5.48
N TYR A 72 8.01 -5.15 -5.43
CA TYR A 72 9.08 -4.50 -6.20
C TYR A 72 8.80 -4.52 -7.70
N GLY A 73 8.11 -5.54 -8.22
CA GLY A 73 7.66 -5.58 -9.62
C GLY A 73 6.77 -4.41 -10.03
N GLY A 74 6.09 -3.76 -9.08
CA GLY A 74 5.34 -2.52 -9.31
C GLY A 74 6.23 -1.37 -9.79
N THR A 75 7.52 -1.36 -9.42
CA THR A 75 8.49 -0.35 -9.86
C THR A 75 8.72 -0.37 -11.38
N LYS A 76 8.55 -1.54 -12.00
CA LYS A 76 8.69 -1.76 -13.45
C LYS A 76 7.41 -1.44 -14.22
N THR A 77 6.29 -1.41 -13.52
CA THR A 77 4.95 -1.32 -14.13
C THR A 77 4.46 0.12 -14.18
N PHE A 78 4.54 0.85 -13.07
CA PHE A 78 4.11 2.26 -13.02
C PHE A 78 5.13 3.18 -13.71
N GLN A 79 4.66 4.20 -14.44
CA GLN A 79 5.54 5.09 -15.21
C GLN A 79 5.71 6.50 -14.60
N GLY A 80 4.86 6.88 -13.64
CA GLY A 80 5.05 8.11 -12.85
C GLY A 80 6.32 8.09 -11.99
N PRO A 81 6.59 9.18 -11.25
CA PRO A 81 7.62 9.20 -10.19
C PRO A 81 7.36 8.07 -9.19
N LYS A 82 8.41 7.32 -8.83
CA LYS A 82 8.30 6.15 -7.97
C LYS A 82 9.30 6.22 -6.83
N LYS A 83 8.90 5.71 -5.68
CA LYS A 83 9.81 5.39 -4.57
C LYS A 83 9.45 4.01 -4.04
N PHE A 84 10.45 3.15 -3.87
CA PHE A 84 10.28 1.87 -3.20
C PHE A 84 10.90 1.96 -1.80
N VAL A 85 10.18 1.49 -0.79
CA VAL A 85 10.64 1.40 0.60
C VAL A 85 10.33 0.02 1.14
N LEU A 86 11.30 -0.59 1.79
CA LEU A 86 11.16 -1.90 2.39
C LEU A 86 11.16 -1.76 3.91
N GLY A 87 10.07 -2.07 4.60
CA GLY A 87 10.03 -2.12 6.06
C GLY A 87 10.61 -3.43 6.61
N GLY A 88 11.10 -3.44 7.85
CA GLY A 88 11.42 -4.68 8.55
C GLY A 88 10.17 -5.44 9.01
N SER A 89 10.37 -6.66 9.54
CA SER A 89 9.32 -7.56 10.04
C SER A 89 8.38 -8.11 8.94
N GLY A 90 7.31 -8.77 9.37
CA GLY A 90 6.32 -9.43 8.51
C GLY A 90 5.07 -8.58 8.23
N HIS A 91 4.12 -9.18 7.52
CA HIS A 91 2.95 -8.52 6.90
C HIS A 91 2.30 -7.42 7.75
N VAL A 92 1.83 -7.75 8.96
CA VAL A 92 1.10 -6.78 9.78
C VAL A 92 2.04 -5.98 10.68
N ALA A 93 3.01 -6.62 11.33
CA ALA A 93 3.93 -5.98 12.27
C ALA A 93 4.84 -4.93 11.60
N GLY A 94 5.28 -5.18 10.37
CA GLY A 94 6.11 -4.23 9.62
C GLY A 94 5.31 -3.07 9.02
N VAL A 95 4.06 -3.31 8.61
CA VAL A 95 3.15 -2.26 8.11
C VAL A 95 2.76 -1.33 9.25
N PHE A 96 2.27 -1.88 10.37
CA PHE A 96 1.85 -1.13 11.56
C PHE A 96 2.99 -0.91 12.54
N ASN A 97 4.00 -0.16 12.10
CA ASN A 97 5.15 0.20 12.92
C ASN A 97 5.07 1.68 13.33
N HIS A 98 4.40 1.98 14.44
CA HIS A 98 4.26 3.37 14.89
C HIS A 98 5.65 4.00 15.22
N PRO A 99 5.95 5.25 14.81
CA PRO A 99 7.26 5.87 15.02
C PRO A 99 7.76 5.86 16.47
N SER A 100 6.86 6.03 17.45
CA SER A 100 7.23 5.98 18.87
C SER A 100 7.69 4.61 19.37
N ALA A 101 7.37 3.52 18.65
CA ALA A 101 7.79 2.17 19.03
C ALA A 101 9.27 1.92 18.75
N ASN A 102 9.86 2.64 17.77
CA ASN A 102 11.25 2.53 17.35
C ASN A 102 11.72 1.09 17.09
N LYS A 103 10.91 0.30 16.36
CA LYS A 103 11.19 -1.10 16.03
C LYS A 103 11.49 -1.30 14.55
N TYR A 104 12.09 -2.45 14.23
CA TYR A 104 12.26 -3.07 12.91
C TYR A 104 13.17 -2.37 11.89
N GLY A 105 13.14 -1.04 11.79
CA GLY A 105 13.84 -0.31 10.74
C GLY A 105 13.18 -0.44 9.36
N TYR A 106 13.79 0.21 8.38
CA TYR A 106 13.38 0.18 6.97
C TYR A 106 14.58 0.46 6.05
N TRP A 107 14.45 0.13 4.77
CA TRP A 107 15.47 0.34 3.76
C TRP A 107 14.97 1.26 2.65
N THR A 108 15.87 2.12 2.17
CA THR A 108 15.63 2.99 1.02
C THR A 108 16.82 2.94 0.06
N ASN A 109 16.56 3.19 -1.21
CA ASN A 109 17.61 3.37 -2.21
C ASN A 109 17.15 4.46 -3.18
N ASP A 110 18.07 5.32 -3.59
CA ASP A 110 17.81 6.40 -4.54
C ASP A 110 17.64 5.87 -5.98
N SER A 111 18.14 4.67 -6.26
CA SER A 111 18.04 4.02 -7.56
C SER A 111 17.09 2.83 -7.54
N LEU A 112 16.24 2.73 -8.56
CA LEU A 112 15.41 1.55 -8.83
C LEU A 112 16.10 0.69 -9.90
N VAL A 113 17.00 -0.19 -9.45
CA VAL A 113 17.73 -1.11 -10.32
C VAL A 113 16.85 -2.28 -10.79
N GLU A 114 17.29 -3.00 -11.82
CA GLU A 114 16.47 -4.01 -12.50
C GLU A 114 16.11 -5.21 -11.60
N HIS A 115 17.06 -5.71 -10.80
CA HIS A 115 16.83 -6.85 -9.92
C HIS A 115 16.65 -6.40 -8.47
N TYR A 116 15.63 -6.97 -7.81
CA TYR A 116 15.28 -6.62 -6.43
C TYR A 116 16.39 -6.95 -5.43
N LYS A 117 17.20 -7.99 -5.68
CA LYS A 117 18.33 -8.36 -4.81
C LYS A 117 19.39 -7.26 -4.81
N ASP A 118 19.80 -6.83 -6.00
CA ASP A 118 20.75 -5.73 -6.19
C ASP A 118 20.23 -4.44 -5.55
N TRP A 119 18.92 -4.19 -5.63
CA TRP A 119 18.29 -3.05 -4.96
C TRP A 119 18.51 -3.08 -3.45
N LEU A 120 18.30 -4.25 -2.83
CA LEU A 120 18.47 -4.44 -1.38
C LEU A 120 19.94 -4.38 -0.95
N GLU A 121 20.85 -4.94 -1.73
CA GLU A 121 22.30 -4.88 -1.48
C GLU A 121 22.83 -3.44 -1.46
N GLN A 122 22.24 -2.58 -2.29
CA GLN A 122 22.60 -1.16 -2.39
C GLN A 122 21.76 -0.26 -1.48
N ALA A 123 20.76 -0.81 -0.77
CA ALA A 123 19.84 -0.02 0.02
C ALA A 123 20.47 0.41 1.36
N GLU A 124 20.22 1.66 1.74
CA GLU A 124 20.57 2.19 3.05
C GLU A 124 19.54 1.72 4.08
N SER A 125 20.03 1.18 5.20
CA SER A 125 19.19 0.78 6.34
C SER A 125 19.01 1.95 7.30
N HIS A 126 17.75 2.22 7.66
CA HIS A 126 17.33 3.26 8.60
C HIS A 126 16.67 2.62 9.82
N PRO A 127 16.96 3.10 11.05
CA PRO A 127 16.24 2.63 12.24
C PRO A 127 14.80 3.19 12.28
N GLY A 128 13.93 2.53 13.06
CA GLY A 128 12.59 3.03 13.34
C GLY A 128 11.56 2.77 12.23
N SER A 129 10.57 3.66 12.13
CA SER A 129 9.38 3.47 11.29
C SER A 129 9.53 4.08 9.90
N TRP A 130 9.11 3.34 8.87
CA TRP A 130 9.00 3.82 7.48
C TRP A 130 7.95 4.91 7.29
N TRP A 131 7.02 5.11 8.24
CA TRP A 131 5.96 6.13 8.15
C TRP A 131 6.54 7.54 8.02
N THR A 132 7.69 7.79 8.64
CA THR A 132 8.39 9.09 8.55
C THR A 132 8.89 9.37 7.14
N GLU A 133 9.42 8.34 6.46
CA GLU A 133 9.87 8.44 5.07
C GLU A 133 8.69 8.63 4.11
N TRP A 134 7.57 7.96 4.36
CA TRP A 134 6.33 8.19 3.61
C TRP A 134 5.82 9.61 3.78
N LEU A 135 5.75 10.14 5.00
CA LEU A 135 5.34 11.51 5.29
C LEU A 135 6.26 12.53 4.59
N LYS A 136 7.58 12.34 4.70
CA LYS A 136 8.58 13.16 4.03
C LYS A 136 8.38 13.18 2.52
N TRP A 137 8.13 12.02 1.92
CA TRP A 137 7.86 11.90 0.48
C TRP A 137 6.56 12.62 0.08
N MET A 138 5.46 12.42 0.81
CA MET A 138 4.19 13.10 0.52
C MET A 138 4.32 14.63 0.60
N GLN A 139 5.06 15.13 1.59
CA GLN A 139 5.31 16.55 1.74
C GLN A 139 6.08 17.14 0.55
N THR A 140 6.80 16.35 -0.26
CA THR A 140 7.42 16.90 -1.49
C THR A 140 6.40 17.37 -2.53
N TYR A 141 5.18 16.81 -2.53
CA TYR A 141 4.13 17.18 -3.49
C TYR A 141 3.25 18.32 -3.01
N ASN A 142 3.02 18.45 -1.70
CA ASN A 142 2.29 19.58 -1.14
C ASN A 142 2.67 19.83 0.34
N LYS A 143 3.26 20.99 0.61
CA LYS A 143 3.60 21.46 1.98
C LYS A 143 2.68 22.56 2.49
N LYS A 144 1.70 22.99 1.69
CA LYS A 144 0.85 24.12 2.06
C LYS A 144 -0.01 23.72 3.24
N MET A 145 0.24 24.35 4.38
CA MET A 145 -0.62 24.25 5.55
C MET A 145 -1.85 25.16 5.36
N VAL A 146 -3.00 24.66 5.79
CA VAL A 146 -4.27 25.38 5.81
C VAL A 146 -4.92 25.17 7.18
N GLU A 147 -5.89 25.99 7.52
CA GLU A 147 -6.69 25.77 8.74
C GLU A 147 -7.37 24.41 8.71
N ALA A 148 -7.47 23.79 9.89
CA ALA A 148 -8.12 22.50 10.05
C ALA A 148 -9.59 22.59 9.60
N ARG A 149 -10.02 21.62 8.78
CA ARG A 149 -11.39 21.59 8.27
C ARG A 149 -12.32 20.92 9.27
N HIS A 150 -13.53 21.45 9.41
CA HIS A 150 -14.62 20.74 10.06
C HIS A 150 -15.18 19.64 9.14
N PRO A 151 -15.34 18.39 9.60
CA PRO A 151 -15.95 17.34 8.80
C PRO A 151 -17.37 17.70 8.36
N GLY A 152 -17.68 17.43 7.09
CA GLY A 152 -18.98 17.69 6.49
C GLY A 152 -19.08 19.05 5.76
N SER A 153 -20.20 19.24 5.06
CA SER A 153 -20.55 20.48 4.36
C SER A 153 -22.05 20.51 4.08
N LYS A 154 -22.59 21.62 3.57
CA LYS A 154 -24.01 21.69 3.15
C LYS A 154 -24.35 20.62 2.08
N LYS A 155 -23.43 20.32 1.17
CA LYS A 155 -23.61 19.31 0.12
C LYS A 155 -23.46 17.88 0.65
N TYR A 156 -22.65 17.70 1.69
CA TYR A 156 -22.34 16.41 2.30
C TYR A 156 -22.43 16.55 3.82
N PRO A 157 -23.64 16.55 4.40
CA PRO A 157 -23.80 16.68 5.84
C PRO A 157 -23.23 15.43 6.56
N PRO A 158 -22.73 15.58 7.80
CA PRO A 158 -22.36 14.41 8.63
C PRO A 158 -23.55 13.45 8.78
N ILE A 159 -23.28 12.15 8.75
CA ILE A 159 -24.31 11.09 8.83
C ILE A 159 -24.31 10.45 10.21
N GLU A 160 -23.14 10.00 10.67
CA GLU A 160 -22.92 9.37 11.98
C GLU A 160 -21.47 9.59 12.44
N ASP A 161 -21.20 9.40 13.73
CA ASP A 161 -19.85 9.45 14.27
C ASP A 161 -19.01 8.24 13.80
N ALA A 162 -17.72 8.47 13.56
CA ALA A 162 -16.77 7.39 13.32
C ALA A 162 -16.74 6.40 14.51
N PRO A 163 -16.57 5.08 14.28
CA PRO A 163 -16.12 4.46 13.03
C PRO A 163 -17.25 4.06 12.07
N GLY A 164 -18.49 4.49 12.35
CA GLY A 164 -19.66 4.21 11.54
C GLY A 164 -20.23 2.79 11.73
N SER A 165 -21.31 2.52 11.01
CA SER A 165 -22.13 1.32 11.10
C SER A 165 -21.55 0.13 10.33
N PHE A 166 -20.92 0.36 9.17
CA PHE A 166 -20.47 -0.73 8.28
C PHE A 166 -19.36 -1.60 8.88
N VAL A 167 -18.46 -1.03 9.70
CA VAL A 167 -17.38 -1.79 10.34
C VAL A 167 -17.87 -2.61 11.55
N LYS A 168 -19.08 -2.32 12.04
CA LYS A 168 -19.69 -3.03 13.18
C LYS A 168 -20.50 -4.26 12.74
N ALA A 169 -20.73 -4.39 11.44
CA ALA A 169 -21.49 -5.48 10.83
C ALA A 169 -20.69 -6.78 10.74
#